data_AF-A0A949DS97-F1
#
_entry.id   AF-A0A949DS97-F1
#
_cell.length_a   1.000
_cell.length_b   1.000
_cell.length_c   1.000
_cell.angle_alpha   90.00
_cell.angle_beta   90.00
_cell.angle_gamma   90.00
#
_symmetry.space_group_name_H-M   'P 1'
#
loop_
_entity.id
_entity.type
_entity.pdbx_description
1 polymer ?
#
loop_
_entity_poly.entity_id
_entity_poly.type
_entity_poly.pdbx_seq_one_letter_code
_entity_poly.pdbx_strand_id
1 'polypeptide(L)'
;MKRSRKLMAAAAALGMVSAVGVAQADVVSQWDMSLTSPAPTTQEVAAATGVPFTFDIFNYVEPGSLTDPNTGAVASGGFMPSGWSLFAGGKTNIFTDSTKTTQNGAMTWKERDTQGPGINVVTGDDVKNENCIMSAGWMPESPWGTDIKQCSDPFQSSKRFKMVSYVLDGPVDLTFNVSANGNTDIYRLLQKYGNQTGQRVTGYTQEIGFIVNGQFQKATPGTGIAFCAKNGTIYDDYDPTPSTMMNQGELDSLMAHGLFGAADKHHAGTGYFNPYVRGTFGLLAGETSITTTELGAVHRDLFGEWLPSNQMKGAFYYDDDGNPYTDNLIVANCDGDFDKVAGQAGAANGGCTGQWMTYREDYQLHDNDGDGIAKELAPSVGTDVRPPIPVDADTILAWMADPLMIPGDIDDLANVNINAFISVANAQNWPTADGNGNASFTIRATPTFDATVAQAEPGITDPAAFVVSINAPNTVL
;
A
#
# COMPACT_ATOMS: atom_id res chain seq x y z
N MET A 1 37.64 40.84 64.52
CA MET A 1 36.84 39.88 63.73
C MET A 1 36.08 40.62 62.61
N LYS A 2 36.44 40.46 61.31
CA LYS A 2 35.63 40.93 60.15
C LYS A 2 36.14 40.44 58.77
N ARG A 3 36.55 39.16 58.64
CA ARG A 3 36.88 38.50 57.36
C ARG A 3 36.41 37.03 57.41
N SER A 4 35.35 36.67 56.67
CA SER A 4 34.93 35.27 56.41
C SER A 4 33.73 35.14 55.45
N ARG A 5 32.73 36.03 55.51
CA ARG A 5 31.41 35.84 54.86
C ARG A 5 31.28 36.21 53.36
N LYS A 6 32.37 36.21 52.57
CA LYS A 6 32.30 36.50 51.11
C LYS A 6 32.77 35.39 50.16
N LEU A 7 33.14 34.21 50.67
CA LEU A 7 33.62 33.09 49.83
C LEU A 7 32.60 31.97 49.58
N MET A 8 31.47 31.91 50.31
CA MET A 8 30.45 30.85 50.11
C MET A 8 29.40 31.18 49.03
N ALA A 9 29.30 32.42 48.56
CA ALA A 9 28.31 32.81 47.54
C ALA A 9 28.73 32.43 46.11
N ALA A 10 30.03 32.20 45.85
CA ALA A 10 30.55 31.90 44.52
C ALA A 10 30.54 30.39 44.17
N ALA A 11 30.49 29.50 45.17
CA ALA A 11 30.53 28.05 44.97
C ALA A 11 29.14 27.42 44.68
N ALA A 12 28.05 28.12 45.00
CA ALA A 12 26.68 27.64 44.78
C ALA A 12 26.13 27.96 43.37
N ALA A 13 26.75 28.89 42.63
CA ALA A 13 26.33 29.33 41.30
C ALA A 13 26.99 28.56 40.14
N LEU A 14 27.65 27.43 40.45
CA LEU A 14 28.46 26.63 39.50
C LEU A 14 28.05 25.14 39.48
N GLY A 15 26.97 24.78 40.19
CA GLY A 15 26.51 23.40 40.36
C GLY A 15 25.21 23.03 39.62
N MET A 16 24.61 23.95 38.88
CA MET A 16 23.42 23.71 38.04
C MET A 16 23.52 24.46 36.70
N VAL A 17 24.55 24.14 35.92
CA VAL A 17 24.28 23.94 34.49
C VAL A 17 23.63 22.56 34.42
N SER A 18 22.30 22.53 34.47
CA SER A 18 21.57 21.34 34.07
C SER A 18 22.02 20.98 32.65
N ALA A 19 22.40 19.73 32.43
CA ALA A 19 22.52 19.23 31.07
C ALA A 19 21.13 19.25 30.45
N VAL A 20 20.80 20.35 29.77
CA VAL A 20 19.70 20.38 28.81
C VAL A 20 20.15 19.43 27.72
N GLY A 21 19.62 18.20 27.77
CA GLY A 21 19.83 17.22 26.72
C GLY A 21 19.33 17.85 25.43
N VAL A 22 20.26 18.19 24.55
CA VAL A 22 19.92 18.68 23.22
C VAL A 22 19.43 17.47 22.43
N ALA A 23 18.27 17.60 21.81
CA ALA A 23 17.85 16.71 20.74
C ALA A 23 18.90 16.77 19.59
N GLN A 24 19.30 15.66 18.92
CA GLN A 24 20.38 15.65 17.90
C GLN A 24 20.20 14.86 16.55
N ALA A 25 19.56 13.68 16.50
CA ALA A 25 18.86 12.95 15.38
C ALA A 25 18.34 11.59 15.94
N ASP A 26 17.30 10.86 15.51
CA ASP A 26 17.04 9.48 16.02
C ASP A 26 16.57 8.57 14.86
N VAL A 27 17.53 7.86 14.27
CA VAL A 27 17.42 7.30 12.92
C VAL A 27 16.97 5.84 12.92
N VAL A 28 15.93 5.54 12.14
CA VAL A 28 15.57 4.17 11.76
C VAL A 28 16.64 3.62 10.83
N SER A 29 17.37 2.61 11.28
CA SER A 29 18.58 2.12 10.61
C SER A 29 18.34 0.94 9.67
N GLN A 30 17.37 0.08 9.97
CA GLN A 30 16.95 -1.04 9.12
C GLN A 30 15.63 -1.67 9.60
N TRP A 31 14.95 -2.40 8.72
CA TRP A 31 13.89 -3.35 9.11
C TRP A 31 14.51 -4.56 9.84
N ASP A 32 13.84 -5.10 10.87
CA ASP A 32 14.24 -6.35 11.51
C ASP A 32 13.63 -7.56 10.79
N MET A 33 14.46 -8.23 9.99
CA MET A 33 14.09 -9.47 9.31
C MET A 33 14.14 -10.72 10.21
N SER A 34 14.44 -10.61 11.51
CA SER A 34 14.61 -11.77 12.41
C SER A 34 13.40 -12.71 12.41
N LEU A 35 12.17 -12.17 12.37
CA LEU A 35 10.89 -12.91 12.32
C LEU A 35 10.36 -13.13 10.90
N THR A 36 11.21 -13.09 9.88
CA THR A 36 10.80 -13.24 8.47
C THR A 36 11.34 -14.50 7.79
N SER A 37 10.77 -14.87 6.65
CA SER A 37 11.41 -15.79 5.71
C SER A 37 11.01 -15.44 4.27
N PRO A 38 11.96 -14.96 3.42
CA PRO A 38 11.74 -14.86 1.98
C PRO A 38 11.29 -16.22 1.41
N ALA A 39 10.16 -16.22 0.71
CA ALA A 39 9.77 -17.37 -0.10
C ALA A 39 10.43 -17.27 -1.49
N PRO A 40 10.72 -18.39 -2.16
CA PRO A 40 11.18 -18.35 -3.54
C PRO A 40 10.19 -17.59 -4.43
N THR A 41 10.69 -16.76 -5.33
CA THR A 41 9.85 -15.98 -6.25
C THR A 41 9.20 -16.90 -7.29
N THR A 42 8.10 -16.48 -7.93
CA THR A 42 7.47 -17.31 -8.96
C THR A 42 8.44 -17.65 -10.10
N GLN A 43 9.44 -16.81 -10.36
CA GLN A 43 10.50 -17.09 -11.32
C GLN A 43 11.40 -18.25 -10.85
N GLU A 44 11.86 -18.22 -9.59
CA GLU A 44 12.67 -19.28 -9.00
C GLU A 44 11.92 -20.61 -8.92
N VAL A 45 10.63 -20.58 -8.55
CA VAL A 45 9.78 -21.77 -8.47
C VAL A 45 9.65 -22.45 -9.83
N ALA A 46 9.22 -21.72 -10.86
CA ALA A 46 8.98 -22.34 -12.17
C ALA A 46 10.29 -22.74 -12.89
N ALA A 47 11.42 -22.06 -12.62
CA ALA A 47 12.74 -22.52 -13.03
C ALA A 47 13.13 -23.85 -12.36
N ALA A 48 12.88 -24.00 -11.05
CA ALA A 48 13.14 -25.23 -10.32
C ALA A 48 12.21 -26.39 -10.71
N THR A 49 10.96 -26.12 -11.12
CA THR A 49 10.00 -27.13 -11.56
C THR A 49 9.99 -27.39 -13.08
N GLY A 50 10.81 -26.69 -13.86
CA GLY A 50 10.89 -26.86 -15.32
C GLY A 50 9.64 -26.43 -16.09
N VAL A 51 8.87 -25.48 -15.53
CA VAL A 51 7.71 -24.89 -16.23
C VAL A 51 8.24 -23.90 -17.27
N PRO A 52 7.80 -23.97 -18.55
CA PRO A 52 8.26 -23.04 -19.57
C PRO A 52 7.86 -21.60 -19.25
N PHE A 53 8.85 -20.70 -19.25
CA PHE A 53 8.62 -19.27 -19.24
C PHE A 53 8.52 -18.71 -20.66
N THR A 54 7.59 -17.78 -20.85
CA THR A 54 7.56 -16.95 -22.06
C THR A 54 8.64 -15.87 -21.93
N PHE A 55 9.58 -15.85 -22.87
CA PHE A 55 10.58 -14.78 -22.96
C PHE A 55 9.89 -13.43 -23.15
N ASP A 56 10.12 -12.50 -22.23
CA ASP A 56 9.59 -11.15 -22.32
C ASP A 56 10.68 -10.17 -22.78
N ILE A 57 10.49 -9.63 -23.97
CA ILE A 57 11.45 -8.72 -24.61
C ILE A 57 11.52 -7.35 -23.93
N PHE A 58 10.47 -6.95 -23.20
CA PHE A 58 10.40 -5.67 -22.48
C PHE A 58 11.05 -5.74 -21.09
N ASN A 59 11.32 -6.96 -20.57
CA ASN A 59 12.01 -7.22 -19.30
C ASN A 59 13.33 -8.01 -19.45
N TYR A 60 13.89 -8.15 -20.66
CA TYR A 60 15.10 -8.96 -20.87
C TYR A 60 16.41 -8.24 -20.49
N VAL A 61 17.07 -8.71 -19.44
CA VAL A 61 18.48 -8.41 -19.07
C VAL A 61 19.12 -9.65 -18.38
N GLU A 62 20.46 -9.77 -18.37
CA GLU A 62 21.19 -10.99 -17.94
C GLU A 62 21.21 -11.24 -16.40
N PRO A 63 20.89 -12.45 -15.86
CA PRO A 63 20.50 -12.69 -14.45
C PRO A 63 21.44 -12.36 -13.26
N GLY A 64 20.86 -12.24 -12.06
CA GLY A 64 21.59 -12.36 -10.77
C GLY A 64 20.71 -12.31 -9.51
N SER A 65 21.26 -11.87 -8.37
CA SER A 65 20.57 -11.83 -7.08
C SER A 65 20.97 -10.65 -6.16
N LEU A 66 20.02 -10.26 -5.31
CA LEU A 66 20.23 -9.44 -4.11
C LEU A 66 21.27 -10.09 -3.17
N THR A 67 22.07 -9.28 -2.48
CA THR A 67 23.05 -9.70 -1.46
C THR A 67 22.80 -9.12 -0.08
N ASP A 68 22.14 -7.96 0.01
CA ASP A 68 21.74 -7.36 1.30
C ASP A 68 20.33 -6.75 1.22
N PRO A 69 19.33 -7.32 1.91
CA PRO A 69 17.96 -6.82 1.92
C PRO A 69 17.77 -5.52 2.73
N ASN A 70 18.74 -5.13 3.56
CA ASN A 70 18.64 -3.94 4.42
C ASN A 70 19.28 -2.70 3.79
N THR A 71 20.23 -2.87 2.87
CA THR A 71 20.83 -1.77 2.08
C THR A 71 20.40 -1.78 0.60
N GLY A 72 19.65 -2.80 0.16
CA GLY A 72 19.27 -2.99 -1.24
C GLY A 72 20.42 -3.46 -2.15
N ALA A 73 21.57 -3.85 -1.58
CA ALA A 73 22.72 -4.24 -2.37
C ALA A 73 22.47 -5.54 -3.16
N VAL A 74 22.99 -5.58 -4.38
CA VAL A 74 23.06 -6.76 -5.25
C VAL A 74 24.51 -7.23 -5.39
N ALA A 75 24.74 -8.45 -5.87
CA ALA A 75 26.11 -8.95 -6.00
C ALA A 75 26.92 -8.12 -7.01
N SER A 76 28.23 -7.97 -6.80
CA SER A 76 29.13 -7.29 -7.74
C SER A 76 29.35 -8.16 -8.99
N GLY A 77 28.40 -8.07 -9.94
CA GLY A 77 28.26 -9.01 -11.06
C GLY A 77 27.04 -9.95 -10.96
N GLY A 78 26.08 -9.67 -10.07
CA GLY A 78 24.75 -10.28 -10.08
C GLY A 78 23.67 -9.20 -10.24
N PHE A 79 22.93 -9.30 -11.33
CA PHE A 79 21.82 -8.42 -11.74
C PHE A 79 20.51 -8.72 -10.97
N MET A 80 19.40 -8.10 -11.38
CA MET A 80 18.05 -8.24 -10.81
C MET A 80 17.40 -9.62 -11.11
N PRO A 81 16.39 -10.05 -10.32
CA PRO A 81 15.56 -11.21 -10.60
C PRO A 81 14.57 -10.99 -11.76
N SER A 82 14.18 -9.77 -12.10
CA SER A 82 13.24 -9.50 -13.21
C SER A 82 13.93 -9.73 -14.57
N GLY A 83 13.83 -10.95 -15.12
CA GLY A 83 14.49 -11.31 -16.38
C GLY A 83 13.79 -12.35 -17.26
N TRP A 84 12.78 -13.07 -16.76
CA TRP A 84 12.15 -14.19 -17.50
C TRP A 84 10.63 -14.31 -17.39
N SER A 85 9.90 -13.45 -16.66
CA SER A 85 8.42 -13.57 -16.64
C SER A 85 7.64 -12.28 -16.40
N LEU A 86 6.66 -12.08 -17.27
CA LEU A 86 5.43 -11.32 -17.00
C LEU A 86 4.83 -11.81 -15.67
N PHE A 87 4.54 -10.90 -14.75
CA PHE A 87 4.04 -11.18 -13.40
C PHE A 87 4.92 -12.07 -12.52
N ALA A 88 6.26 -11.97 -12.64
CA ALA A 88 7.16 -12.39 -11.57
C ALA A 88 6.69 -11.81 -10.23
N GLY A 89 6.55 -12.65 -9.20
CA GLY A 89 5.99 -12.26 -7.91
C GLY A 89 6.79 -12.86 -6.75
N GLY A 90 7.14 -12.01 -5.79
CA GLY A 90 7.87 -12.41 -4.58
C GLY A 90 7.07 -12.14 -3.30
N LYS A 91 7.41 -12.86 -2.23
CA LYS A 91 6.85 -12.61 -0.90
C LYS A 91 7.84 -12.90 0.22
N THR A 92 7.76 -12.12 1.29
CA THR A 92 8.50 -12.33 2.53
C THR A 92 7.49 -12.66 3.62
N ASN A 93 7.50 -13.90 4.09
CA ASN A 93 6.59 -14.37 5.13
C ASN A 93 6.91 -13.70 6.48
N ILE A 94 5.91 -13.23 7.22
CA ILE A 94 6.06 -12.56 8.52
C ILE A 94 5.47 -13.46 9.60
N PHE A 95 6.30 -13.92 10.53
CA PHE A 95 5.93 -14.87 11.58
C PHE A 95 5.63 -14.18 12.90
N THR A 96 4.74 -14.78 13.70
CA THR A 96 4.34 -14.24 15.01
C THR A 96 5.34 -14.51 16.13
N ASP A 97 6.31 -15.38 15.89
CA ASP A 97 7.24 -15.88 16.91
C ASP A 97 8.57 -16.39 16.32
N SER A 98 9.58 -16.52 17.17
CA SER A 98 10.95 -16.90 16.78
C SER A 98 11.11 -18.36 16.33
N THR A 99 10.10 -19.22 16.47
CA THR A 99 10.11 -20.59 15.92
C THR A 99 9.73 -20.62 14.44
N LYS A 100 9.13 -19.53 13.93
CA LYS A 100 8.65 -19.39 12.55
C LYS A 100 7.67 -20.50 12.13
N THR A 101 6.79 -20.89 13.07
CA THR A 101 5.74 -21.90 12.83
C THR A 101 4.37 -21.28 12.55
N THR A 102 4.08 -20.09 13.08
CA THR A 102 2.80 -19.39 12.89
C THR A 102 3.00 -18.07 12.16
N GLN A 103 2.12 -17.77 11.20
CA GLN A 103 2.21 -16.65 10.26
C GLN A 103 0.84 -15.99 10.08
N ASN A 104 0.77 -14.67 10.29
CA ASN A 104 -0.45 -13.88 10.11
C ASN A 104 -0.50 -13.10 8.80
N GLY A 105 0.63 -12.94 8.09
CA GLY A 105 0.73 -12.11 6.90
C GLY A 105 2.08 -12.18 6.17
N ALA A 106 2.29 -11.30 5.20
CA ALA A 106 3.51 -11.23 4.42
C ALA A 106 3.75 -9.83 3.82
N MET A 107 5.00 -9.54 3.48
CA MET A 107 5.32 -8.58 2.43
C MET A 107 5.16 -9.27 1.07
N THR A 108 4.74 -8.53 0.05
CA THR A 108 4.54 -9.02 -1.33
C THR A 108 5.01 -7.97 -2.34
N TRP A 109 5.49 -8.40 -3.51
CA TRP A 109 5.85 -7.51 -4.61
C TRP A 109 5.66 -8.19 -5.97
N LYS A 110 5.50 -7.37 -7.02
CA LYS A 110 5.66 -7.77 -8.43
C LYS A 110 7.11 -7.40 -8.82
N GLU A 111 7.88 -8.31 -9.39
CA GLU A 111 9.32 -8.13 -9.61
C GLU A 111 9.60 -7.33 -10.89
N ARG A 112 9.92 -6.04 -10.73
CA ARG A 112 10.30 -5.09 -11.78
C ARG A 112 11.10 -3.95 -11.11
N ASP A 113 10.42 -2.85 -10.82
CA ASP A 113 10.92 -1.74 -10.00
C ASP A 113 11.01 -2.08 -8.50
N THR A 114 10.35 -3.15 -8.05
CA THR A 114 10.25 -3.53 -6.65
C THR A 114 10.91 -4.87 -6.44
N GLN A 115 11.74 -4.94 -5.39
CA GLN A 115 12.70 -6.02 -5.18
C GLN A 115 12.52 -6.65 -3.80
N GLY A 116 13.04 -7.86 -3.63
CA GLY A 116 13.15 -8.49 -2.31
C GLY A 116 13.90 -7.57 -1.32
N PRO A 117 13.48 -7.50 -0.05
CA PRO A 117 12.44 -8.31 0.59
C PRO A 117 11.04 -7.65 0.56
N GLY A 118 10.86 -6.60 -0.26
CA GLY A 118 9.62 -5.84 -0.42
C GLY A 118 9.56 -4.48 0.29
N ILE A 119 10.53 -4.16 1.15
CA ILE A 119 10.56 -2.93 1.99
C ILE A 119 11.99 -2.41 2.18
N ASN A 120 12.13 -1.09 2.24
CA ASN A 120 13.37 -0.34 2.47
C ASN A 120 13.12 0.83 3.43
N VAL A 121 14.16 1.27 4.13
CA VAL A 121 14.15 2.46 5.00
C VAL A 121 15.14 3.47 4.41
N VAL A 122 14.63 4.62 3.95
CA VAL A 122 15.45 5.72 3.45
C VAL A 122 15.50 6.82 4.51
N THR A 123 16.70 7.24 4.86
CA THR A 123 16.96 8.34 5.79
C THR A 123 17.86 9.36 5.10
N GLY A 124 17.40 10.60 4.99
CA GLY A 124 18.10 11.67 4.29
C GLY A 124 18.22 11.39 2.79
N ASP A 125 17.09 11.32 2.08
CA ASP A 125 17.09 11.09 0.63
C ASP A 125 17.86 12.16 -0.16
N ASP A 126 18.45 11.77 -1.28
CA ASP A 126 19.52 12.54 -1.93
C ASP A 126 19.06 13.86 -2.59
N VAL A 127 17.78 13.97 -2.96
CA VAL A 127 17.20 15.17 -3.59
C VAL A 127 16.53 16.14 -2.59
N LYS A 128 15.91 15.67 -1.50
CA LYS A 128 15.16 16.53 -0.56
C LYS A 128 15.56 16.41 0.91
N ASN A 129 16.40 15.44 1.26
CA ASN A 129 16.68 15.04 2.64
C ASN A 129 15.37 14.65 3.38
N GLU A 130 14.41 14.02 2.68
CA GLU A 130 13.20 13.42 3.27
C GLU A 130 13.53 12.02 3.84
N ASN A 131 12.87 11.60 4.93
CA ASN A 131 12.97 10.25 5.48
C ASN A 131 11.68 9.47 5.21
N CYS A 132 11.76 8.18 4.91
CA CYS A 132 10.58 7.34 4.66
C CYS A 132 10.81 5.83 4.81
N ILE A 133 9.73 5.11 5.07
CA ILE A 133 9.65 3.66 5.00
C ILE A 133 8.82 3.32 3.75
N MET A 134 9.43 2.64 2.79
CA MET A 134 8.95 2.51 1.41
C MET A 134 9.28 1.14 0.83
N SER A 135 8.93 0.87 -0.44
CA SER A 135 9.33 -0.36 -1.14
C SER A 135 10.85 -0.41 -1.41
N ALA A 136 11.47 -1.58 -1.31
CA ALA A 136 12.82 -1.81 -1.85
C ALA A 136 12.83 -1.88 -3.38
N GLY A 137 13.95 -1.51 -4.00
CA GLY A 137 14.18 -1.62 -5.44
C GLY A 137 14.62 -0.31 -6.09
N TRP A 138 14.27 -0.16 -7.37
CA TRP A 138 14.89 0.79 -8.30
C TRP A 138 13.85 1.73 -8.91
N MET A 139 14.31 2.88 -9.40
CA MET A 139 13.50 3.83 -10.16
C MET A 139 13.16 3.26 -11.55
N PRO A 140 11.87 3.05 -11.92
CA PRO A 140 11.50 2.56 -13.25
C PRO A 140 11.79 3.56 -14.38
N GLU A 141 11.83 4.87 -14.08
CA GLU A 141 12.12 5.95 -15.03
C GLU A 141 13.63 6.25 -15.17
N SER A 142 14.51 5.55 -14.44
CA SER A 142 15.95 5.70 -14.60
C SER A 142 16.37 5.27 -16.01
N PRO A 143 17.23 6.03 -16.74
CA PRO A 143 17.64 5.68 -18.10
C PRO A 143 18.28 4.29 -18.28
N TRP A 144 18.69 3.64 -17.18
CA TRP A 144 19.23 2.28 -17.16
C TRP A 144 18.59 1.38 -16.09
N GLY A 145 17.57 1.85 -15.36
CA GLY A 145 16.96 1.13 -14.24
C GLY A 145 17.89 0.95 -13.02
N THR A 146 18.97 1.73 -12.91
CA THR A 146 20.07 1.50 -11.94
C THR A 146 20.03 2.38 -10.69
N ASP A 147 19.08 3.32 -10.60
CA ASP A 147 19.05 4.30 -9.51
C ASP A 147 18.15 3.78 -8.37
N ILE A 148 18.67 3.76 -7.14
CA ILE A 148 17.93 3.28 -5.96
C ILE A 148 16.76 4.24 -5.70
N LYS A 149 15.56 3.68 -5.50
CA LYS A 149 14.30 4.40 -5.31
C LYS A 149 14.31 5.28 -4.04
N GLN A 150 13.93 6.56 -4.14
CA GLN A 150 14.04 7.57 -3.07
C GLN A 150 12.68 8.10 -2.58
N CYS A 151 12.64 8.69 -1.38
CA CYS A 151 11.41 9.25 -0.81
C CYS A 151 10.74 10.29 -1.74
N SER A 152 11.55 11.10 -2.40
CA SER A 152 11.16 12.27 -3.15
C SER A 152 10.87 12.07 -4.65
N ASP A 153 11.10 10.86 -5.19
CA ASP A 153 10.84 10.46 -6.61
C ASP A 153 9.47 10.93 -7.14
N PRO A 154 9.27 10.93 -8.47
CA PRO A 154 7.97 11.17 -9.11
C PRO A 154 6.80 10.30 -8.62
N PHE A 155 5.63 10.57 -9.20
CA PHE A 155 4.47 9.69 -9.11
C PHE A 155 4.74 8.36 -9.85
N GLN A 156 3.88 7.35 -9.66
CA GLN A 156 3.98 6.02 -10.31
C GLN A 156 5.29 5.21 -10.14
N SER A 157 6.35 5.71 -9.47
CA SER A 157 7.61 4.95 -9.22
C SER A 157 7.50 3.80 -8.20
N SER A 158 6.30 3.23 -8.01
CA SER A 158 6.02 2.04 -7.18
C SER A 158 6.57 2.06 -5.75
N LYS A 159 6.64 3.24 -5.11
CA LYS A 159 7.25 3.43 -3.77
C LYS A 159 6.53 2.78 -2.60
N ARG A 160 5.33 2.21 -2.79
CA ARG A 160 4.55 1.67 -1.68
C ARG A 160 4.89 0.21 -1.44
N PHE A 161 5.45 -0.11 -0.27
CA PHE A 161 5.63 -1.51 0.13
C PHE A 161 4.26 -2.17 0.29
N LYS A 162 4.06 -3.39 -0.22
CA LYS A 162 2.76 -4.08 -0.11
C LYS A 162 2.78 -5.14 0.98
N MET A 163 2.09 -4.86 2.08
CA MET A 163 1.85 -5.80 3.18
C MET A 163 0.45 -6.43 3.05
N VAL A 164 0.31 -7.70 3.38
CA VAL A 164 -0.98 -8.42 3.37
C VAL A 164 -1.20 -9.23 4.64
N SER A 165 -2.46 -9.37 5.06
CA SER A 165 -2.88 -10.21 6.20
C SER A 165 -3.70 -11.42 5.72
N TYR A 166 -3.43 -12.59 6.31
CA TYR A 166 -4.08 -13.88 6.01
C TYR A 166 -5.07 -14.33 7.10
N VAL A 167 -5.05 -13.70 8.28
CA VAL A 167 -5.81 -14.12 9.46
C VAL A 167 -6.68 -12.96 9.94
N LEU A 168 -7.99 -13.20 10.14
CA LEU A 168 -8.90 -12.25 10.77
C LEU A 168 -8.45 -11.95 12.20
N ASP A 169 -8.48 -10.66 12.56
CA ASP A 169 -7.96 -10.11 13.83
C ASP A 169 -6.50 -10.50 14.14
N GLY A 170 -5.76 -11.03 13.15
CA GLY A 170 -4.40 -11.51 13.27
C GLY A 170 -3.38 -10.40 12.98
N PRO A 171 -2.62 -9.91 13.98
CA PRO A 171 -1.68 -8.83 13.78
C PRO A 171 -0.49 -9.25 12.91
N VAL A 172 -0.08 -8.36 12.01
CA VAL A 172 1.18 -8.42 11.26
C VAL A 172 2.11 -7.35 11.81
N ASP A 173 3.24 -7.79 12.35
CA ASP A 173 4.18 -6.93 13.08
C ASP A 173 5.43 -6.65 12.24
N LEU A 174 5.68 -5.39 11.93
CA LEU A 174 6.90 -4.90 11.27
C LEU A 174 7.79 -4.20 12.30
N THR A 175 8.82 -4.89 12.78
CA THR A 175 9.80 -4.32 13.72
C THR A 175 10.92 -3.61 12.98
N PHE A 176 11.32 -2.43 13.44
CA PHE A 176 12.39 -1.61 12.87
C PHE A 176 13.44 -1.31 13.94
N ASN A 177 14.70 -1.42 13.57
CA ASN A 177 15.83 -1.04 14.42
C ASN A 177 16.05 0.48 14.33
N VAL A 178 16.37 1.10 15.47
CA VAL A 178 16.64 2.53 15.61
C VAL A 178 17.99 2.70 16.29
N SER A 179 18.81 3.58 15.72
CA SER A 179 20.11 3.95 16.26
C SER A 179 20.04 5.39 16.78
N ALA A 180 20.47 5.56 18.02
CA ALA A 180 20.38 6.79 18.77
C ALA A 180 21.34 7.85 18.23
N ASN A 181 20.79 9.02 17.94
CA ASN A 181 21.54 10.25 17.81
C ASN A 181 21.02 11.35 18.78
N GLY A 182 19.79 11.22 19.34
CA GLY A 182 19.06 12.10 20.26
C GLY A 182 17.85 12.97 19.79
N ASN A 183 17.49 13.20 18.50
CA ASN A 183 16.39 14.16 18.10
C ASN A 183 15.01 13.46 18.10
N THR A 184 13.99 14.20 17.66
CA THR A 184 12.96 13.71 16.74
C THR A 184 13.41 13.69 15.27
N ASP A 185 13.26 12.55 14.58
CA ASP A 185 13.20 12.43 13.11
C ASP A 185 11.77 12.09 12.66
N ILE A 186 11.39 12.43 11.42
CA ILE A 186 10.02 12.22 10.89
C ILE A 186 10.08 11.35 9.63
N TYR A 187 9.53 10.14 9.70
CA TYR A 187 9.49 9.18 8.60
C TYR A 187 8.11 9.14 7.95
N ARG A 188 8.05 9.29 6.62
CA ARG A 188 6.83 9.03 5.84
C ARG A 188 6.60 7.53 5.67
N LEU A 189 5.42 7.05 6.00
CA LEU A 189 4.97 5.69 5.73
C LEU A 189 4.35 5.62 4.32
N LEU A 190 5.00 4.90 3.40
CA LEU A 190 4.52 4.65 2.03
C LEU A 190 4.13 3.18 1.89
N GLN A 191 2.86 2.88 2.16
CA GLN A 191 2.36 1.51 2.32
C GLN A 191 1.17 1.24 1.39
N LYS A 192 1.08 0.01 0.86
CA LYS A 192 -0.16 -0.58 0.33
C LYS A 192 -0.51 -1.74 1.24
N TYR A 193 -1.73 -1.78 1.78
CA TYR A 193 -2.21 -2.87 2.62
C TYR A 193 -3.28 -3.65 1.87
N GLY A 194 -3.21 -4.99 1.93
CA GLY A 194 -4.09 -5.87 1.16
C GLY A 194 -4.79 -6.93 1.99
N ASN A 195 -6.10 -7.10 1.77
CA ASN A 195 -6.90 -8.13 2.40
C ASN A 195 -6.70 -9.49 1.69
N GLN A 196 -6.02 -10.43 2.36
CA GLN A 196 -5.91 -11.83 1.93
C GLN A 196 -6.45 -12.80 2.99
N THR A 197 -7.36 -12.34 3.86
CA THR A 197 -7.94 -13.13 4.97
C THR A 197 -8.97 -14.16 4.51
N GLY A 198 -9.32 -14.16 3.21
CA GLY A 198 -10.37 -14.99 2.64
C GLY A 198 -11.81 -14.50 2.93
N GLN A 199 -11.96 -13.46 3.74
CA GLN A 199 -13.24 -12.88 4.18
C GLN A 199 -13.26 -11.37 3.95
N ARG A 200 -14.45 -10.78 3.90
CA ARG A 200 -14.60 -9.32 3.86
C ARG A 200 -14.28 -8.74 5.23
N VAL A 201 -13.62 -7.59 5.27
CA VAL A 201 -13.18 -6.94 6.52
C VAL A 201 -13.70 -5.52 6.57
N THR A 202 -14.00 -5.01 7.77
CA THR A 202 -14.53 -3.64 7.96
C THR A 202 -13.44 -2.56 7.93
N GLY A 203 -12.17 -2.98 7.86
CA GLY A 203 -11.03 -2.08 7.82
C GLY A 203 -9.82 -2.68 8.54
N TYR A 204 -9.08 -1.84 9.26
CA TYR A 204 -7.89 -2.23 10.01
C TYR A 204 -7.51 -1.21 11.10
N THR A 205 -6.72 -1.67 12.07
CA THR A 205 -5.92 -0.80 12.95
C THR A 205 -4.46 -0.83 12.53
N GLN A 206 -3.77 0.28 12.76
CA GLN A 206 -2.32 0.33 12.88
C GLN A 206 -1.96 0.84 14.27
N GLU A 207 -1.01 0.19 14.93
CA GLU A 207 -0.52 0.57 16.26
C GLU A 207 1.00 0.64 16.25
N ILE A 208 1.57 1.53 17.05
CA ILE A 208 3.01 1.57 17.30
C ILE A 208 3.33 1.11 18.71
N GLY A 209 4.44 0.39 18.86
CA GLY A 209 4.82 -0.22 20.14
C GLY A 209 6.13 -0.98 20.07
N PHE A 210 6.27 -1.99 20.91
CA PHE A 210 7.52 -2.69 21.19
C PHE A 210 7.30 -4.19 21.32
N ILE A 211 8.13 -5.02 20.67
CA ILE A 211 8.20 -6.45 21.03
C ILE A 211 9.07 -6.61 22.28
N VAL A 212 8.44 -6.88 23.43
CA VAL A 212 9.10 -7.11 24.72
C VAL A 212 8.87 -8.55 25.13
N ASN A 213 9.94 -9.32 25.36
CA ASN A 213 9.88 -10.75 25.66
C ASN A 213 9.05 -11.58 24.65
N GLY A 214 9.09 -11.20 23.37
CA GLY A 214 8.31 -11.87 22.31
C GLY A 214 6.81 -11.57 22.32
N GLN A 215 6.38 -10.49 22.99
CA GLN A 215 4.99 -10.03 22.99
C GLN A 215 4.94 -8.53 22.65
N PHE A 216 3.99 -8.13 21.80
CA PHE A 216 3.77 -6.72 21.48
C PHE A 216 3.17 -5.97 22.68
N GLN A 217 3.77 -4.83 23.00
CA GLN A 217 3.28 -3.85 23.97
C GLN A 217 3.13 -2.52 23.22
N LYS A 218 1.90 -2.04 23.08
CA LYS A 218 1.63 -0.72 22.48
C LYS A 218 2.37 0.37 23.24
N ALA A 219 2.89 1.37 22.52
CA ALA A 219 3.49 2.54 23.15
C ALA A 219 2.47 3.29 24.01
N THR A 220 2.93 4.03 25.01
CA THR A 220 2.09 5.03 25.71
C THR A 220 2.38 6.43 25.17
N PRO A 221 1.40 7.36 25.20
CA PRO A 221 1.64 8.76 24.92
C PRO A 221 2.88 9.33 25.62
N GLY A 222 3.67 10.12 24.90
CA GLY A 222 4.94 10.70 25.37
C GLY A 222 6.15 9.76 25.40
N THR A 223 6.06 8.53 24.87
CA THR A 223 7.23 7.60 24.83
C THR A 223 8.29 8.06 23.81
N GLY A 224 7.92 8.89 22.83
CA GLY A 224 8.80 9.44 21.80
C GLY A 224 8.69 8.77 20.42
N ILE A 225 8.00 7.63 20.34
CA ILE A 225 7.49 7.07 19.08
C ILE A 225 6.01 7.48 18.95
N ALA A 226 5.64 8.16 17.86
CA ALA A 226 4.32 8.77 17.70
C ALA A 226 3.89 8.85 16.22
N PHE A 227 2.60 8.66 15.92
CA PHE A 227 2.02 9.11 14.65
C PHE A 227 1.88 10.64 14.65
N CYS A 228 2.11 11.27 13.50
CA CYS A 228 2.11 12.73 13.37
C CYS A 228 1.64 13.21 11.98
N ALA A 229 1.37 14.51 11.88
CA ALA A 229 1.23 15.24 10.62
C ALA A 229 2.60 15.42 9.93
N LYS A 230 2.63 15.78 8.64
CA LYS A 230 3.87 15.92 7.87
C LYS A 230 4.89 16.89 8.49
N ASN A 231 4.41 17.88 9.24
CA ASN A 231 5.24 18.88 9.93
C ASN A 231 5.77 18.44 11.30
N GLY A 232 5.51 17.20 11.74
CA GLY A 232 5.92 16.69 13.05
C GLY A 232 4.94 16.97 14.19
N THR A 233 3.77 17.56 13.93
CA THR A 233 2.73 17.72 14.96
C THR A 233 2.16 16.35 15.32
N ILE A 234 2.43 15.89 16.54
CA ILE A 234 1.93 14.63 17.08
C ILE A 234 0.40 14.71 17.26
N TYR A 235 -0.31 13.63 16.92
CA TYR A 235 -1.77 13.52 17.13
C TYR A 235 -2.09 13.15 18.59
N ASP A 236 -3.33 13.35 19.04
CA ASP A 236 -3.76 13.11 20.43
C ASP A 236 -4.56 11.80 20.56
N ASP A 237 -4.21 10.91 21.50
CA ASP A 237 -4.95 9.66 21.75
C ASP A 237 -6.32 9.88 22.46
N TYR A 238 -6.56 11.06 23.04
CA TYR A 238 -7.82 11.45 23.69
C TYR A 238 -8.77 12.22 22.74
N ASP A 239 -8.23 12.98 21.79
CA ASP A 239 -8.99 13.64 20.71
C ASP A 239 -8.40 13.28 19.32
N PRO A 240 -8.62 12.04 18.84
CA PRO A 240 -7.98 11.54 17.62
C PRO A 240 -8.35 12.35 16.38
N THR A 241 -7.34 12.72 15.59
CA THR A 241 -7.49 13.52 14.37
C THR A 241 -8.13 12.69 13.24
N PRO A 242 -9.34 13.03 12.76
CA PRO A 242 -9.89 12.43 11.55
C PRO A 242 -9.12 12.86 10.28
N SER A 243 -8.99 11.93 9.33
CA SER A 243 -8.37 12.20 8.01
C SER A 243 -9.01 13.34 7.24
N THR A 244 -10.29 13.64 7.49
CA THR A 244 -11.03 14.76 6.87
C THR A 244 -10.54 16.15 7.30
N MET A 245 -9.62 16.26 8.26
CA MET A 245 -8.93 17.50 8.63
C MET A 245 -7.49 17.60 8.08
N MET A 246 -7.03 16.59 7.35
CA MET A 246 -5.65 16.48 6.85
C MET A 246 -5.58 16.67 5.33
N ASN A 247 -4.44 17.16 4.83
CA ASN A 247 -4.19 17.23 3.39
C ASN A 247 -4.01 15.82 2.80
N GLN A 248 -4.50 15.61 1.58
CA GLN A 248 -4.25 14.36 0.85
C GLN A 248 -2.74 14.08 0.74
N GLY A 249 -2.33 12.90 1.18
CA GLY A 249 -0.96 12.43 1.23
C GLY A 249 -0.30 12.55 2.62
N GLU A 250 -1.01 13.06 3.63
CA GLU A 250 -0.57 13.16 5.03
C GLU A 250 -1.21 12.10 5.94
N LEU A 251 -2.52 11.85 5.82
CA LEU A 251 -3.25 10.85 6.61
C LEU A 251 -4.41 10.31 5.78
N ASP A 252 -4.13 9.33 4.92
CA ASP A 252 -5.14 8.76 4.03
C ASP A 252 -5.04 7.23 3.94
N SER A 253 -6.19 6.61 3.59
CA SER A 253 -6.29 5.23 3.14
C SER A 253 -7.13 5.18 1.88
N LEU A 254 -6.48 5.10 0.71
CA LEU A 254 -7.09 5.33 -0.61
C LEU A 254 -7.07 4.07 -1.47
N MET A 255 -8.21 3.68 -2.02
CA MET A 255 -8.29 2.69 -3.09
C MET A 255 -7.62 3.20 -4.38
N ALA A 256 -7.43 2.34 -5.38
CA ALA A 256 -6.83 2.75 -6.65
C ALA A 256 -7.63 3.87 -7.35
N HIS A 257 -6.93 4.82 -7.98
CA HIS A 257 -7.58 5.96 -8.63
C HIS A 257 -8.38 5.54 -9.86
N GLY A 258 -7.83 4.67 -10.71
CA GLY A 258 -8.54 4.09 -11.86
C GLY A 258 -9.83 3.33 -11.52
N LEU A 259 -10.15 3.12 -10.23
CA LEU A 259 -11.44 2.61 -9.77
C LEU A 259 -12.36 3.73 -9.24
N PHE A 260 -11.84 4.67 -8.45
CA PHE A 260 -12.65 5.71 -7.78
C PHE A 260 -11.91 7.07 -7.65
N GLY A 261 -12.42 8.11 -8.31
CA GLY A 261 -11.98 9.50 -8.14
C GLY A 261 -12.10 10.36 -9.39
N ALA A 262 -12.22 11.68 -9.19
CA ALA A 262 -12.05 12.66 -10.26
C ALA A 262 -10.60 12.74 -10.73
N ALA A 263 -10.40 13.08 -12.01
CA ALA A 263 -9.09 13.35 -12.59
C ALA A 263 -8.36 14.46 -11.82
N ASP A 264 -7.05 14.29 -11.63
CA ASP A 264 -6.20 15.20 -10.86
C ASP A 264 -4.82 15.38 -11.50
N LYS A 265 -3.94 16.17 -10.87
CA LYS A 265 -2.58 16.48 -11.35
C LYS A 265 -1.64 15.28 -11.53
N HIS A 266 -2.01 14.10 -11.04
CA HIS A 266 -1.28 12.83 -11.16
C HIS A 266 -2.06 11.77 -11.97
N HIS A 267 -3.36 11.99 -12.24
CA HIS A 267 -4.22 11.04 -12.91
C HIS A 267 -5.11 11.78 -13.93
N ALA A 268 -4.75 11.70 -15.22
CA ALA A 268 -5.50 12.39 -16.28
C ALA A 268 -6.90 11.76 -16.53
N GLY A 269 -7.03 10.45 -16.30
CA GLY A 269 -8.31 9.74 -16.34
C GLY A 269 -9.08 9.80 -15.02
N THR A 270 -10.35 9.43 -15.07
CA THR A 270 -11.25 9.30 -13.92
C THR A 270 -11.41 7.84 -13.48
N GLY A 271 -11.78 7.61 -12.22
CA GLY A 271 -12.10 6.28 -11.70
C GLY A 271 -13.25 5.60 -12.44
N TYR A 272 -13.08 4.32 -12.76
CA TYR A 272 -14.01 3.53 -13.56
C TYR A 272 -15.39 3.35 -12.90
N PHE A 273 -15.47 3.04 -11.61
CA PHE A 273 -16.75 2.84 -10.91
C PHE A 273 -17.39 4.16 -10.44
N ASN A 274 -16.56 5.12 -10.02
CA ASN A 274 -17.02 6.46 -9.68
C ASN A 274 -16.00 7.53 -10.13
N PRO A 275 -16.34 8.41 -11.08
CA PRO A 275 -15.44 9.41 -11.63
C PRO A 275 -15.43 10.74 -10.84
N TYR A 276 -16.05 10.80 -9.66
CA TYR A 276 -16.19 12.04 -8.88
C TYR A 276 -15.61 11.92 -7.47
N VAL A 277 -15.89 10.82 -6.77
CA VAL A 277 -15.62 10.63 -5.34
C VAL A 277 -14.54 9.56 -5.13
N ARG A 278 -13.63 9.86 -4.20
CA ARG A 278 -12.52 8.97 -3.81
C ARG A 278 -13.02 7.76 -3.02
N GLY A 279 -12.67 6.56 -3.47
CA GLY A 279 -12.75 5.34 -2.66
C GLY A 279 -11.71 5.37 -1.54
N THR A 280 -12.15 5.32 -0.29
CA THR A 280 -11.31 5.53 0.90
C THR A 280 -11.91 4.91 2.16
N PHE A 281 -11.06 4.53 3.12
CA PHE A 281 -11.47 4.43 4.52
C PHE A 281 -11.26 5.78 5.22
N GLY A 282 -12.26 6.27 5.95
CA GLY A 282 -12.04 7.35 6.90
C GLY A 282 -11.12 6.87 8.04
N LEU A 283 -10.13 7.67 8.44
CA LEU A 283 -9.19 7.31 9.51
C LEU A 283 -9.39 8.20 10.73
N LEU A 284 -9.14 7.66 11.92
CA LEU A 284 -8.86 8.41 13.15
C LEU A 284 -7.43 8.12 13.58
N ALA A 285 -6.60 9.15 13.76
CA ALA A 285 -5.22 9.03 14.23
C ALA A 285 -5.04 9.67 15.61
N GLY A 286 -4.61 8.88 16.59
CA GLY A 286 -4.04 9.37 17.85
C GLY A 286 -2.51 9.24 17.86
N GLU A 287 -1.86 9.57 18.97
CA GLU A 287 -0.40 9.44 19.11
C GLU A 287 0.07 8.01 18.83
N THR A 288 -0.62 6.98 19.34
CA THR A 288 -0.11 5.60 19.36
C THR A 288 -0.86 4.62 18.45
N SER A 289 -1.93 5.08 17.78
CA SER A 289 -2.66 4.26 16.80
C SER A 289 -3.44 5.06 15.76
N ILE A 290 -3.57 4.46 14.56
CA ILE A 290 -4.51 4.86 13.50
C ILE A 290 -5.57 3.77 13.37
N THR A 291 -6.85 4.13 13.34
CA THR A 291 -7.98 3.18 13.20
C THR A 291 -8.88 3.60 12.04
N THR A 292 -9.27 2.66 11.19
CA THR A 292 -10.32 2.89 10.19
C THR A 292 -11.69 3.07 10.85
N THR A 293 -12.50 3.95 10.29
CA THR A 293 -13.89 4.20 10.69
C THR A 293 -14.85 3.45 9.78
N GLU A 294 -15.38 4.10 8.73
CA GLU A 294 -16.16 3.44 7.68
C GLU A 294 -15.40 3.39 6.34
N LEU A 295 -15.75 2.39 5.54
CA LEU A 295 -15.43 2.34 4.11
C LEU A 295 -16.41 3.24 3.34
N GLY A 296 -15.90 4.11 2.48
CA GLY A 296 -16.71 5.05 1.72
C GLY A 296 -17.78 4.39 0.84
N ALA A 297 -18.97 4.97 0.85
CA ALA A 297 -20.18 4.48 0.16
C ALA A 297 -19.93 4.08 -1.30
N VAL A 298 -19.08 4.80 -2.05
CA VAL A 298 -18.79 4.47 -3.46
C VAL A 298 -18.19 3.08 -3.70
N HIS A 299 -17.50 2.49 -2.71
CA HIS A 299 -17.16 1.07 -2.74
C HIS A 299 -18.24 0.23 -2.06
N ARG A 300 -18.67 0.63 -0.85
CA ARG A 300 -19.55 -0.18 0.00
C ARG A 300 -20.92 -0.44 -0.63
N ASP A 301 -21.48 0.49 -1.39
CA ASP A 301 -22.80 0.36 -2.00
C ASP A 301 -22.76 -0.52 -3.26
N LEU A 302 -21.59 -0.63 -3.92
CA LEU A 302 -21.35 -1.53 -5.06
C LEU A 302 -20.93 -2.95 -4.66
N PHE A 303 -20.04 -3.06 -3.67
CA PHE A 303 -19.34 -4.30 -3.34
C PHE A 303 -19.51 -4.74 -1.89
N GLY A 304 -20.05 -3.90 -1.00
CA GLY A 304 -20.07 -4.16 0.44
C GLY A 304 -18.71 -3.93 1.11
N GLU A 305 -18.51 -4.58 2.25
CA GLU A 305 -17.28 -4.50 3.03
C GLU A 305 -16.05 -5.03 2.27
N TRP A 306 -14.86 -4.57 2.68
CA TRP A 306 -13.64 -4.58 1.87
C TRP A 306 -13.24 -6.00 1.42
N LEU A 307 -13.22 -6.16 0.09
CA LEU A 307 -13.04 -7.42 -0.61
C LEU A 307 -11.71 -8.14 -0.28
N PRO A 308 -11.71 -9.45 0.00
CA PRO A 308 -10.49 -10.25 0.02
C PRO A 308 -10.05 -10.62 -1.40
N SER A 309 -8.76 -10.84 -1.59
CA SER A 309 -8.16 -11.15 -2.91
C SER A 309 -8.61 -12.46 -3.57
N ASN A 310 -9.47 -13.26 -2.92
CA ASN A 310 -10.08 -14.47 -3.46
C ASN A 310 -11.57 -14.31 -3.82
N GLN A 311 -12.12 -13.09 -3.72
CA GLN A 311 -13.49 -12.73 -4.13
C GLN A 311 -13.48 -11.57 -5.13
N MET A 312 -12.38 -11.38 -5.88
CA MET A 312 -12.21 -10.25 -6.80
C MET A 312 -13.23 -10.30 -7.95
N LYS A 313 -13.72 -9.13 -8.35
CA LYS A 313 -14.51 -8.98 -9.58
C LYS A 313 -13.58 -9.02 -10.78
N GLY A 314 -14.06 -9.65 -11.86
CA GLY A 314 -13.39 -9.63 -13.15
C GLY A 314 -13.59 -8.32 -13.90
N ALA A 315 -12.59 -7.92 -14.68
CA ALA A 315 -12.63 -6.85 -15.67
C ALA A 315 -12.14 -7.35 -17.03
N PHE A 316 -12.68 -6.77 -18.11
CA PHE A 316 -12.01 -6.70 -19.39
C PHE A 316 -11.15 -5.43 -19.41
N TYR A 317 -9.85 -5.62 -19.63
CA TYR A 317 -8.85 -4.57 -19.75
C TYR A 317 -8.49 -4.36 -21.22
N TYR A 318 -8.46 -3.10 -21.65
CA TYR A 318 -7.92 -2.68 -22.94
C TYR A 318 -6.47 -2.24 -22.79
N ASP A 319 -5.60 -2.78 -23.63
CA ASP A 319 -4.21 -2.37 -23.84
C ASP A 319 -4.14 -1.31 -24.95
N ASP A 320 -4.04 -0.03 -24.58
CA ASP A 320 -4.14 1.10 -25.52
C ASP A 320 -2.81 1.49 -26.20
N ASP A 321 -1.65 1.13 -25.62
CA ASP A 321 -0.33 1.27 -26.26
C ASP A 321 0.28 -0.05 -26.76
N GLY A 322 -0.39 -1.19 -26.56
CA GLY A 322 0.05 -2.52 -27.01
C GLY A 322 1.20 -3.09 -26.16
N ASN A 323 1.25 -2.72 -24.89
CA ASN A 323 2.36 -2.90 -23.97
C ASN A 323 1.83 -3.34 -22.60
N PRO A 324 1.89 -4.64 -22.24
CA PRO A 324 1.26 -5.20 -21.03
C PRO A 324 1.96 -4.82 -19.71
N TYR A 325 2.64 -3.67 -19.69
CA TYR A 325 3.39 -3.08 -18.59
C TYR A 325 3.00 -1.63 -18.28
N THR A 326 2.02 -1.07 -19.00
CA THR A 326 1.30 0.16 -18.66
C THR A 326 0.06 -0.13 -17.81
N ASP A 327 -0.69 0.90 -17.40
CA ASP A 327 -1.90 0.76 -16.60
C ASP A 327 -3.14 0.57 -17.51
N ASN A 328 -3.34 -0.66 -18.02
CA ASN A 328 -4.45 -1.01 -18.93
C ASN A 328 -5.83 -0.51 -18.44
N LEU A 329 -6.66 -0.05 -19.37
CA LEU A 329 -7.93 0.61 -19.08
C LEU A 329 -9.09 -0.39 -18.94
N ILE A 330 -9.79 -0.40 -17.80
CA ILE A 330 -11.00 -1.24 -17.62
C ILE A 330 -12.10 -0.75 -18.58
N VAL A 331 -12.61 -1.64 -19.43
CA VAL A 331 -13.73 -1.37 -20.36
C VAL A 331 -15.06 -1.79 -19.74
N ALA A 332 -15.09 -2.98 -19.15
CA ALA A 332 -16.26 -3.59 -18.51
C ALA A 332 -15.84 -4.45 -17.32
N ASN A 333 -16.76 -4.72 -16.40
CA ASN A 333 -16.59 -5.65 -15.29
C ASN A 333 -17.68 -6.73 -15.29
N CYS A 334 -17.38 -7.90 -14.74
CA CYS A 334 -18.36 -8.93 -14.44
C CYS A 334 -19.21 -8.49 -13.24
N ASP A 335 -20.52 -8.72 -13.28
CA ASP A 335 -21.40 -8.50 -12.11
C ASP A 335 -21.45 -9.72 -11.16
N GLY A 336 -21.40 -10.94 -11.71
CA GLY A 336 -21.37 -12.20 -10.97
C GLY A 336 -19.98 -12.63 -10.47
N ASP A 337 -19.80 -13.94 -10.31
CA ASP A 337 -18.49 -14.56 -10.04
C ASP A 337 -17.66 -14.64 -11.32
N PHE A 338 -16.33 -14.52 -11.18
CA PHE A 338 -15.37 -14.55 -12.28
C PHE A 338 -14.25 -15.56 -12.00
N ASP A 339 -13.92 -16.38 -13.00
CA ASP A 339 -12.73 -17.24 -13.00
C ASP A 339 -11.72 -16.74 -14.02
N LYS A 340 -10.67 -16.06 -13.53
CA LYS A 340 -9.56 -15.58 -14.36
C LYS A 340 -8.86 -16.68 -15.14
N VAL A 341 -8.67 -17.86 -14.56
CA VAL A 341 -7.91 -18.95 -15.20
C VAL A 341 -8.73 -19.53 -16.34
N ALA A 342 -10.05 -19.68 -16.15
CA ALA A 342 -10.97 -20.05 -17.22
C ALA A 342 -11.06 -18.94 -18.30
N GLY A 343 -11.20 -17.67 -17.90
CA GLY A 343 -11.29 -16.53 -18.82
C GLY A 343 -10.07 -16.37 -19.71
N GLN A 344 -8.87 -16.41 -19.13
CA GLN A 344 -7.59 -16.33 -19.86
C GLN A 344 -7.30 -17.62 -20.67
N ALA A 345 -7.98 -18.73 -20.38
CA ALA A 345 -7.99 -19.93 -21.21
C ALA A 345 -9.07 -19.93 -22.32
N GLY A 346 -9.79 -18.82 -22.51
CA GLY A 346 -10.82 -18.69 -23.55
C GLY A 346 -12.15 -19.37 -23.23
N ALA A 347 -12.48 -19.58 -21.95
CA ALA A 347 -13.79 -20.09 -21.54
C ALA A 347 -14.92 -19.13 -21.94
N ALA A 348 -16.11 -19.69 -22.17
CA ALA A 348 -17.29 -18.93 -22.59
C ALA A 348 -17.58 -17.72 -21.68
N ASN A 349 -18.08 -16.64 -22.28
CA ASN A 349 -18.35 -15.37 -21.60
C ASN A 349 -17.11 -14.78 -20.87
N GLY A 350 -15.90 -15.04 -21.38
CA GLY A 350 -14.64 -14.55 -20.80
C GLY A 350 -14.38 -15.03 -19.37
N GLY A 351 -15.01 -16.12 -18.92
CA GLY A 351 -14.89 -16.60 -17.53
C GLY A 351 -15.83 -15.90 -16.52
N CYS A 352 -16.71 -15.00 -16.96
CA CYS A 352 -17.77 -14.42 -16.11
C CYS A 352 -19.00 -15.33 -16.05
N THR A 353 -19.56 -15.52 -14.85
CA THR A 353 -20.81 -16.29 -14.64
C THR A 353 -22.08 -15.46 -14.79
N GLY A 354 -21.97 -14.13 -14.64
CA GLY A 354 -23.06 -13.17 -14.83
C GLY A 354 -22.97 -12.43 -16.16
N GLN A 355 -23.36 -11.16 -16.18
CA GLN A 355 -23.24 -10.27 -17.34
C GLN A 355 -22.02 -9.34 -17.21
N TRP A 356 -21.44 -9.00 -18.35
CA TRP A 356 -20.44 -7.94 -18.44
C TRP A 356 -21.14 -6.58 -18.51
N MET A 357 -20.73 -5.66 -17.64
CA MET A 357 -21.35 -4.36 -17.42
C MET A 357 -20.31 -3.25 -17.58
N THR A 358 -20.64 -2.12 -18.19
CA THR A 358 -19.77 -0.93 -18.25
C THR A 358 -20.35 0.29 -17.54
N TYR A 359 -19.50 1.01 -16.83
CA TYR A 359 -19.77 2.31 -16.22
C TYR A 359 -19.27 3.51 -17.08
N ARG A 360 -18.72 3.22 -18.27
CA ARG A 360 -18.39 4.22 -19.31
C ARG A 360 -19.64 4.71 -20.03
N GLU A 361 -19.56 5.80 -20.80
CA GLU A 361 -20.69 6.28 -21.63
C GLU A 361 -21.14 5.22 -22.66
N ASP A 362 -20.19 4.49 -23.24
CA ASP A 362 -20.39 3.22 -23.92
C ASP A 362 -19.14 2.32 -23.80
N TYR A 363 -19.20 1.13 -24.39
CA TYR A 363 -18.11 0.13 -24.39
C TYR A 363 -17.38 0.03 -25.75
N GLN A 364 -17.58 0.99 -26.65
CA GLN A 364 -16.91 1.00 -27.96
C GLN A 364 -15.54 1.68 -27.86
N LEU A 365 -14.67 1.37 -28.82
CA LEU A 365 -13.49 2.17 -29.11
C LEU A 365 -13.87 3.27 -30.11
N HIS A 366 -13.29 4.45 -29.93
CA HIS A 366 -13.59 5.67 -30.69
C HIS A 366 -12.35 6.18 -31.42
N ASP A 367 -12.58 6.78 -32.58
CA ASP A 367 -11.60 7.47 -33.43
C ASP A 367 -11.78 8.99 -33.21
N ASN A 368 -11.20 9.51 -32.11
CA ASN A 368 -11.42 10.88 -31.65
C ASN A 368 -10.45 11.89 -32.29
N ASP A 369 -9.26 11.45 -32.72
CA ASP A 369 -8.30 12.27 -33.47
C ASP A 369 -8.53 12.23 -34.99
N GLY A 370 -9.31 11.26 -35.48
CA GLY A 370 -9.73 11.16 -36.89
C GLY A 370 -8.67 10.52 -37.80
N ASP A 371 -7.80 9.68 -37.24
CA ASP A 371 -6.78 8.95 -38.01
C ASP A 371 -7.32 7.68 -38.70
N GLY A 372 -8.56 7.29 -38.39
CA GLY A 372 -9.23 6.10 -38.90
C GLY A 372 -9.07 4.86 -38.01
N ILE A 373 -8.45 4.99 -36.83
CA ILE A 373 -8.17 3.91 -35.89
C ILE A 373 -8.94 4.17 -34.59
N ALA A 374 -10.01 3.41 -34.40
CA ALA A 374 -10.75 3.39 -33.14
C ALA A 374 -9.87 2.82 -32.02
N LYS A 375 -9.41 3.70 -31.11
CA LYS A 375 -8.43 3.38 -30.06
C LYS A 375 -8.70 4.05 -28.71
N GLU A 376 -9.64 5.01 -28.63
CA GLU A 376 -9.96 5.69 -27.38
C GLU A 376 -11.23 5.14 -26.73
N LEU A 377 -11.24 4.98 -25.41
CA LEU A 377 -12.42 4.55 -24.66
C LEU A 377 -13.25 5.75 -24.20
N ALA A 378 -14.57 5.63 -24.30
CA ALA A 378 -15.51 6.59 -23.72
C ALA A 378 -15.26 6.81 -22.21
N PRO A 379 -15.45 8.02 -21.66
CA PRO A 379 -15.15 8.33 -20.26
C PRO A 379 -16.07 7.56 -19.30
N SER A 380 -15.64 7.39 -18.04
CA SER A 380 -16.55 6.89 -16.99
C SER A 380 -17.53 7.99 -16.57
N VAL A 381 -18.80 7.59 -16.41
CA VAL A 381 -19.84 8.38 -15.73
C VAL A 381 -20.22 7.79 -14.37
N GLY A 382 -19.76 6.57 -14.08
CA GLY A 382 -19.97 5.88 -12.82
C GLY A 382 -21.42 5.55 -12.48
N THR A 383 -21.64 5.11 -11.25
CA THR A 383 -22.95 4.81 -10.66
C THR A 383 -23.90 6.00 -10.61
N ASP A 384 -23.36 7.20 -10.37
CA ASP A 384 -24.13 8.32 -9.84
C ASP A 384 -24.95 9.05 -10.93
N VAL A 385 -24.55 8.90 -12.19
CA VAL A 385 -25.22 9.52 -13.35
C VAL A 385 -26.31 8.60 -13.92
N ARG A 386 -26.08 7.28 -13.93
CA ARG A 386 -26.96 6.30 -14.58
C ARG A 386 -26.62 4.85 -14.20
N PRO A 387 -27.54 3.89 -14.38
CA PRO A 387 -27.23 2.47 -14.34
C PRO A 387 -26.18 2.08 -15.40
N PRO A 388 -25.30 1.09 -15.12
CA PRO A 388 -24.31 0.61 -16.09
C PRO A 388 -24.97 -0.03 -17.32
N ILE A 389 -24.29 0.06 -18.47
CA ILE A 389 -24.74 -0.61 -19.71
C ILE A 389 -24.35 -2.09 -19.66
N PRO A 390 -25.28 -3.03 -19.93
CA PRO A 390 -24.92 -4.42 -20.22
C PRO A 390 -24.28 -4.54 -21.60
N VAL A 391 -23.10 -5.17 -21.67
CA VAL A 391 -22.41 -5.50 -22.91
C VAL A 391 -23.10 -6.68 -23.58
N ASP A 392 -23.17 -6.68 -24.91
CA ASP A 392 -23.79 -7.75 -25.70
C ASP A 392 -22.82 -8.92 -25.97
N ALA A 393 -23.38 -10.09 -26.27
CA ALA A 393 -22.60 -11.32 -26.42
C ALA A 393 -21.70 -11.34 -27.68
N ASP A 394 -22.05 -10.63 -28.75
CA ASP A 394 -21.24 -10.58 -29.97
C ASP A 394 -20.00 -9.69 -29.74
N THR A 395 -20.15 -8.59 -28.98
CA THR A 395 -19.03 -7.77 -28.50
C THR A 395 -18.10 -8.56 -27.57
N ILE A 396 -18.62 -9.34 -26.61
CA ILE A 396 -17.77 -10.20 -25.75
C ILE A 396 -17.01 -11.24 -26.57
N LEU A 397 -17.63 -11.83 -27.60
CA LEU A 397 -16.96 -12.75 -28.52
C LEU A 397 -15.89 -12.06 -29.38
N ALA A 398 -16.09 -10.79 -29.75
CA ALA A 398 -15.08 -9.99 -30.46
C ALA A 398 -13.88 -9.67 -29.54
N TRP A 399 -14.12 -9.22 -28.31
CA TRP A 399 -13.05 -8.96 -27.32
C TRP A 399 -12.26 -10.23 -27.00
N MET A 400 -12.91 -11.38 -26.84
CA MET A 400 -12.22 -12.68 -26.65
C MET A 400 -11.34 -13.11 -27.84
N ALA A 401 -11.44 -12.44 -28.99
CA ALA A 401 -10.61 -12.68 -30.18
C ALA A 401 -9.57 -11.56 -30.43
N ASP A 402 -9.57 -10.49 -29.64
CA ASP A 402 -8.66 -9.34 -29.76
C ASP A 402 -7.52 -9.46 -28.74
N PRO A 403 -6.25 -9.51 -29.16
CA PRO A 403 -5.11 -9.60 -28.23
C PRO A 403 -4.95 -8.37 -27.31
N LEU A 404 -5.58 -7.23 -27.62
CA LEU A 404 -5.57 -6.04 -26.77
C LEU A 404 -6.65 -6.08 -25.67
N MET A 405 -7.56 -7.06 -25.68
CA MET A 405 -8.69 -7.16 -24.75
C MET A 405 -8.54 -8.35 -23.79
N ILE A 406 -8.01 -8.07 -22.60
CA ILE A 406 -7.55 -9.09 -21.66
C ILE A 406 -8.53 -9.22 -20.47
N PRO A 407 -9.15 -10.40 -20.23
CA PRO A 407 -9.90 -10.63 -19.00
C PRO A 407 -8.95 -10.85 -17.81
N GLY A 408 -9.25 -10.25 -16.65
CA GLY A 408 -8.44 -10.38 -15.43
C GLY A 408 -9.13 -9.89 -14.16
N ASP A 409 -8.56 -10.22 -12.99
CA ASP A 409 -9.08 -9.75 -11.69
C ASP A 409 -8.77 -8.27 -11.47
N ILE A 410 -9.71 -7.53 -10.89
CA ILE A 410 -9.47 -6.17 -10.37
C ILE A 410 -8.73 -6.28 -9.02
N ASP A 411 -7.43 -6.65 -9.06
CA ASP A 411 -6.61 -6.96 -7.86
C ASP A 411 -6.47 -5.80 -6.87
N ASP A 412 -6.77 -4.57 -7.31
CA ASP A 412 -6.77 -3.36 -6.50
C ASP A 412 -8.05 -3.12 -5.69
N LEU A 413 -9.14 -3.87 -5.90
CA LEU A 413 -10.27 -3.88 -4.95
C LEU A 413 -9.85 -4.48 -3.59
N ALA A 414 -8.90 -5.42 -3.57
CA ALA A 414 -8.34 -5.98 -2.35
C ALA A 414 -7.22 -5.13 -1.73
N ASN A 415 -6.95 -3.91 -2.22
CA ASN A 415 -5.82 -3.09 -1.80
C ASN A 415 -6.21 -1.64 -1.42
N VAL A 416 -5.57 -1.11 -0.36
CA VAL A 416 -5.61 0.33 -0.05
C VAL A 416 -4.21 0.90 0.11
N ASN A 417 -4.00 2.09 -0.45
CA ASN A 417 -2.78 2.88 -0.34
C ASN A 417 -2.85 3.73 0.92
N ILE A 418 -1.96 3.47 1.87
CA ILE A 418 -1.88 4.16 3.16
C ILE A 418 -0.77 5.21 3.07
N ASN A 419 -1.10 6.43 3.48
CA ASN A 419 -0.14 7.51 3.72
C ASN A 419 -0.26 7.93 5.19
N ALA A 420 0.86 7.94 5.92
CA ALA A 420 0.95 8.44 7.29
C ALA A 420 2.38 8.97 7.54
N PHE A 421 2.61 9.64 8.68
CA PHE A 421 3.95 10.01 9.15
C PHE A 421 4.15 9.54 10.59
N ILE A 422 5.39 9.14 10.92
CA ILE A 422 5.81 8.68 12.25
C ILE A 422 6.98 9.55 12.72
N SER A 423 6.81 10.15 13.89
CA SER A 423 7.84 10.84 14.68
C SER A 423 8.60 9.80 15.51
N VAL A 424 9.92 9.78 15.37
CA VAL A 424 10.84 8.85 16.03
C VAL A 424 11.79 9.64 16.93
N ALA A 425 11.72 9.44 18.24
CA ALA A 425 12.52 10.18 19.22
C ALA A 425 12.72 9.40 20.55
N ASN A 426 13.71 9.83 21.33
CA ASN A 426 13.95 9.39 22.71
C ASN A 426 14.19 7.88 22.84
N ALA A 427 14.76 7.26 21.80
CA ALA A 427 14.88 5.80 21.67
C ALA A 427 15.67 5.12 22.80
N GLN A 428 16.49 5.90 23.52
CA GLN A 428 17.34 5.46 24.62
C GLN A 428 16.54 5.14 25.89
N ASN A 429 15.28 5.57 25.97
CA ASN A 429 14.34 5.29 27.07
C ASN A 429 13.28 4.23 26.72
N TRP A 430 13.31 3.64 25.52
CA TRP A 430 12.35 2.61 25.11
C TRP A 430 12.58 1.27 25.82
N PRO A 431 11.55 0.42 26.00
CA PRO A 431 11.69 -0.92 26.61
C PRO A 431 12.64 -1.88 25.88
N THR A 432 13.00 -1.55 24.64
CA THR A 432 13.88 -2.31 23.72
C THR A 432 15.32 -1.79 23.69
N ALA A 433 15.64 -0.73 24.43
CA ALA A 433 16.96 -0.10 24.39
C ALA A 433 18.08 -1.01 24.94
N ASP A 434 19.17 -1.15 24.19
CA ASP A 434 20.31 -2.02 24.52
C ASP A 434 21.33 -1.38 25.49
N GLY A 435 21.14 -0.10 25.82
CA GLY A 435 22.05 0.70 26.66
C GLY A 435 23.29 1.25 25.94
N ASN A 436 23.55 0.85 24.70
CA ASN A 436 24.64 1.35 23.85
C ASN A 436 24.17 2.38 22.82
N GLY A 437 22.86 2.64 22.75
CA GLY A 437 22.25 3.55 21.79
C GLY A 437 21.56 2.84 20.62
N ASN A 438 21.21 1.56 20.74
CA ASN A 438 20.30 0.89 19.81
C ASN A 438 18.99 0.57 20.52
N ALA A 439 17.89 0.64 19.80
CA ALA A 439 16.57 0.20 20.24
C ALA A 439 15.77 -0.32 19.04
N SER A 440 14.52 -0.72 19.26
CA SER A 440 13.59 -1.05 18.18
C SER A 440 12.16 -0.67 18.53
N PHE A 441 11.35 -0.37 17.52
CA PHE A 441 9.90 -0.22 17.64
C PHE A 441 9.21 -1.10 16.59
N THR A 442 7.91 -1.28 16.73
CA THR A 442 7.11 -2.15 15.87
C THR A 442 5.88 -1.41 15.39
N ILE A 443 5.67 -1.39 14.08
CA ILE A 443 4.39 -1.05 13.46
C ILE A 443 3.59 -2.34 13.37
N ARG A 444 2.50 -2.43 14.13
CA ARG A 444 1.51 -3.49 14.06
C ARG A 444 0.39 -3.08 13.13
N ALA A 445 -0.05 -3.96 12.23
CA ALA A 445 -1.30 -3.80 11.48
C ALA A 445 -2.21 -5.00 11.72
N THR A 446 -3.50 -4.76 12.02
CA THR A 446 -4.49 -5.83 12.29
C THR A 446 -5.75 -5.57 11.47
N PRO A 447 -6.24 -6.51 10.65
CA PRO A 447 -7.51 -6.33 9.94
C PRO A 447 -8.67 -6.41 10.95
N THR A 448 -9.65 -5.52 10.84
CA THR A 448 -10.83 -5.53 11.73
C THR A 448 -12.00 -6.27 11.09
N PHE A 449 -12.68 -7.11 11.86
CA PHE A 449 -13.80 -7.91 11.37
C PHE A 449 -15.06 -7.74 12.24
N ASP A 450 -16.19 -7.48 11.60
CA ASP A 450 -17.52 -7.57 12.23
C ASP A 450 -18.42 -8.47 11.38
N ALA A 451 -18.71 -9.66 11.90
CA ALA A 451 -19.54 -10.67 11.26
C ALA A 451 -21.00 -10.23 11.02
N THR A 452 -21.46 -9.13 11.62
CA THR A 452 -22.82 -8.61 11.44
C THR A 452 -22.99 -7.75 10.18
N VAL A 453 -21.88 -7.20 9.64
CA VAL A 453 -21.87 -6.38 8.42
C VAL A 453 -21.01 -6.96 7.29
N ALA A 454 -20.00 -7.77 7.60
CA ALA A 454 -19.10 -8.39 6.62
C ALA A 454 -19.71 -9.60 5.87
N GLN A 455 -21.00 -9.53 5.51
CA GLN A 455 -21.77 -10.62 4.87
C GLN A 455 -22.54 -10.10 3.65
N ALA A 456 -22.30 -10.76 2.50
CA ALA A 456 -22.85 -10.45 1.17
C ALA A 456 -22.42 -9.11 0.56
N GLU A 457 -22.58 -9.03 -0.76
CA GLU A 457 -22.60 -7.76 -1.51
C GLU A 457 -24.02 -7.18 -1.46
N PRO A 458 -24.20 -5.85 -1.53
CA PRO A 458 -25.53 -5.26 -1.71
C PRO A 458 -26.21 -5.76 -2.99
N GLY A 459 -27.54 -5.75 -3.00
CA GLY A 459 -28.33 -5.92 -4.23
C GLY A 459 -28.50 -7.34 -4.78
N ILE A 460 -27.73 -8.36 -4.37
CA ILE A 460 -27.86 -9.74 -4.92
C ILE A 460 -29.21 -10.43 -4.68
N THR A 461 -30.11 -9.82 -3.89
CA THR A 461 -31.47 -10.31 -3.63
C THR A 461 -32.59 -9.28 -3.88
N ASP A 462 -32.28 -7.98 -3.98
CA ASP A 462 -33.26 -6.93 -4.31
C ASP A 462 -32.56 -5.69 -4.93
N PRO A 463 -32.76 -5.38 -6.22
CA PRO A 463 -32.24 -4.17 -6.85
C PRO A 463 -32.77 -2.86 -6.23
N ALA A 464 -33.92 -2.89 -5.54
CA ALA A 464 -34.47 -1.71 -4.86
C ALA A 464 -33.65 -1.27 -3.63
N ALA A 465 -32.69 -2.09 -3.17
CA ALA A 465 -31.74 -1.71 -2.13
C ALA A 465 -30.70 -0.68 -2.61
N PHE A 466 -30.53 -0.48 -3.93
CA PHE A 466 -29.53 0.44 -4.51
C PHE A 466 -29.98 1.92 -4.45
N VAL A 467 -30.36 2.39 -3.26
CA VAL A 467 -30.60 3.80 -2.99
C VAL A 467 -29.29 4.43 -2.51
N VAL A 468 -28.41 4.76 -3.46
CA VAL A 468 -27.25 5.63 -3.21
C VAL A 468 -27.76 6.92 -2.56
N SER A 469 -27.44 7.15 -1.29
CA SER A 469 -27.90 8.34 -0.60
C SER A 469 -27.10 9.54 -1.10
N ILE A 470 -27.69 10.34 -2.00
CA ILE A 470 -27.03 11.46 -2.70
C ILE A 470 -26.77 12.66 -1.75
N ASN A 471 -25.91 12.43 -0.76
CA ASN A 471 -25.27 13.45 0.07
C ASN A 471 -23.85 13.66 -0.42
N ALA A 472 -23.70 14.06 -1.70
CA ALA A 472 -22.43 14.54 -2.20
C ALA A 472 -21.94 15.69 -1.29
N PRO A 473 -20.70 15.66 -0.77
CA PRO A 473 -20.22 16.70 0.13
C PRO A 473 -20.27 18.05 -0.58
N ASN A 474 -21.06 18.97 -0.03
CA ASN A 474 -21.33 20.29 -0.59
C ASN A 474 -20.15 21.28 -0.43
N THR A 475 -19.00 20.78 0.04
CA THR A 475 -17.69 21.41 -0.01
C THR A 475 -16.66 20.38 -0.46
N VAL A 476 -16.04 20.61 -1.61
CA VAL A 476 -14.70 20.06 -1.89
C VAL A 476 -13.72 20.88 -1.04
N LEU A 477 -12.80 20.18 -0.37
CA LEU A 477 -11.64 20.74 0.33
C LEU A 477 -10.37 20.35 -0.44
#